data_AF-A0AA36M182-F1
#
_entry.id   AF-A0AA36M182-F1
#
_cell.length_a   1.000
_cell.length_b   1.000
_cell.length_c   1.000
_cell.angle_alpha   90.00
_cell.angle_beta   90.00
_cell.angle_gamma   90.00
#
_symmetry.space_group_name_H-M   'P 1'
#
loop_
_entity.id
_entity.type
_entity.pdbx_description
1 polymer ?
#
loop_
_entity_poly.entity_id
_entity_poly.type
_entity_poly.pdbx_seq_one_letter_code
_entity_poly.pdbx_strand_id
1 'polypeptide(L)'
;MLIIIAALIAQHISPTQGECYNEKIEDSVTEFHNELRRDFATKNMNSKYGDIPGSKSLFKLKYGCGLAALAGALIPKDCSKQARDLSPLGVSSNFRKFRTVTEIQGDDIIEYYNVAVEEWATKNIVLLESDVIYKDKSMEAFANVRYPMLRR
;
A
#
# COMPACT_ATOMS: atom_id res chain seq x y z
N MET A 1 7.56 7.79 -8.41
CA MET A 1 7.14 7.75 -7.00
C MET A 1 7.15 6.30 -6.53
N LEU A 2 8.04 5.95 -5.60
CA LEU A 2 8.16 4.60 -5.03
C LEU A 2 7.10 4.47 -3.91
N ILE A 3 6.40 3.35 -3.84
CA ILE A 3 5.30 3.15 -2.87
C ILE A 3 5.90 2.67 -1.55
N ILE A 4 5.71 3.44 -0.47
CA ILE A 4 5.92 2.96 0.90
C ILE A 4 4.61 2.35 1.36
N ILE A 5 4.70 1.08 1.69
CA ILE A 5 3.59 0.30 2.21
C ILE A 5 3.67 0.43 3.73
N ALA A 6 2.90 1.35 4.34
CA ALA A 6 2.84 1.50 5.80
C ALA A 6 1.52 0.96 6.37
N ALA A 7 1.26 -0.32 6.14
CA ALA A 7 0.33 -1.07 6.99
C ALA A 7 1.20 -1.75 8.02
N LEU A 8 1.43 -1.12 9.18
CA LEU A 8 1.96 -1.89 10.27
C LEU A 8 1.37 -1.53 11.63
N ILE A 9 0.83 -2.62 12.16
CA ILE A 9 0.30 -2.87 13.48
C ILE A 9 1.17 -2.21 14.53
N ALA A 10 0.49 -1.50 15.40
CA ALA A 10 0.94 -1.09 16.71
C ALA A 10 1.89 -2.10 17.38
N GLN A 11 3.18 -1.75 17.42
CA GLN A 11 4.16 -2.03 18.47
C GLN A 11 5.27 -3.09 18.27
N HIS A 12 5.21 -4.11 17.40
CA HIS A 12 6.17 -5.23 17.55
C HIS A 12 6.86 -5.77 16.29
N ILE A 13 6.62 -5.17 15.12
CA ILE A 13 7.07 -5.79 13.87
C ILE A 13 7.80 -4.78 12.98
N SER A 14 8.64 -3.88 13.51
CA SER A 14 9.59 -3.19 12.61
C SER A 14 10.87 -4.02 12.60
N PRO A 15 11.39 -4.46 11.43
CA PRO A 15 12.74 -4.95 11.38
C PRO A 15 13.66 -3.82 11.80
N THR A 16 14.79 -4.15 12.42
CA THR A 16 15.80 -3.14 12.76
C THR A 16 16.35 -2.53 11.46
N GLN A 17 16.98 -1.35 11.55
CA GLN A 17 17.51 -0.65 10.37
C GLN A 17 18.40 -1.59 9.53
N GLY A 18 17.92 -1.97 8.35
CA GLY A 18 18.64 -2.81 7.39
C GLY A 18 18.17 -4.26 7.29
N GLU A 19 17.25 -4.71 8.16
CA GLU A 19 16.69 -6.06 8.09
C GLU A 19 15.37 -6.08 7.30
N CYS A 20 15.19 -7.17 6.56
CA CYS A 20 14.02 -7.50 5.77
C CYS A 20 13.00 -8.25 6.66
N TYR A 21 11.72 -8.34 6.26
CA TYR A 21 10.84 -9.31 6.92
C TYR A 21 11.22 -10.72 6.48
N ASN A 22 10.60 -11.75 7.05
CA ASN A 22 10.71 -13.08 6.45
C ASN A 22 10.10 -13.07 5.03
N GLU A 23 10.63 -13.91 4.15
CA GLU A 23 10.27 -14.02 2.73
C GLU A 23 8.75 -14.13 2.50
N LYS A 24 8.05 -14.85 3.38
CA LYS A 24 6.59 -15.05 3.29
C LYS A 24 5.82 -13.73 3.39
N ILE A 25 6.22 -12.83 4.31
CA ILE A 25 5.60 -11.50 4.43
C ILE A 25 5.93 -10.65 3.19
N GLU A 26 7.17 -10.70 2.70
CA GLU A 26 7.61 -9.92 1.55
C GLU A 26 6.87 -10.30 0.27
N ASP A 27 6.72 -11.60 0.05
CA ASP A 27 5.98 -12.18 -1.06
C ASP A 27 4.52 -11.80 -0.98
N SER A 28 3.88 -11.98 0.18
CA SER A 28 2.47 -11.60 0.34
C SER A 28 2.24 -10.10 0.11
N VAL A 29 3.11 -9.25 0.64
CA VAL A 29 3.07 -7.79 0.44
C VAL A 29 3.11 -7.43 -1.05
N THR A 30 4.04 -8.05 -1.76
CA THR A 30 4.36 -7.74 -3.16
C THR A 30 3.36 -8.36 -4.12
N GLU A 31 2.94 -9.60 -3.87
CA GLU A 31 1.97 -10.32 -4.68
C GLU A 31 0.66 -9.55 -4.71
N PHE A 32 0.07 -9.25 -3.54
CA PHE A 32 -1.24 -8.60 -3.48
C PHE A 32 -1.25 -7.24 -4.20
N HIS A 33 -0.22 -6.41 -3.99
CA HIS A 33 -0.10 -5.15 -4.74
C HIS A 33 -0.03 -5.38 -6.24
N ASN A 34 0.74 -6.37 -6.68
CA ASN A 34 0.89 -6.68 -8.10
C ASN A 34 -0.38 -7.27 -8.72
N GLU A 35 -1.21 -7.97 -7.95
CA GLU A 35 -2.53 -8.42 -8.40
C GLU A 35 -3.45 -7.22 -8.67
N LEU A 36 -3.56 -6.30 -7.71
CA LEU A 36 -4.38 -5.09 -7.86
C LEU A 36 -3.92 -4.24 -9.03
N ARG A 37 -2.60 -4.16 -9.25
CA ARG A 37 -1.99 -3.47 -10.39
C ARG A 37 -2.33 -4.18 -11.70
N ARG A 38 -2.16 -5.50 -11.75
CA ARG A 38 -2.51 -6.31 -12.93
C ARG A 38 -3.97 -6.11 -13.30
N ASP A 39 -4.88 -6.20 -12.34
CA ASP A 39 -6.32 -6.04 -12.58
C ASP A 39 -6.69 -4.65 -13.09
N PHE A 40 -6.02 -3.61 -12.60
CA PHE A 40 -6.15 -2.27 -13.16
C PHE A 40 -5.65 -2.22 -14.60
N ALA A 41 -4.44 -2.73 -14.85
CA ALA A 41 -3.81 -2.71 -16.17
C ALA A 41 -4.62 -3.45 -17.23
N THR A 42 -5.26 -4.56 -16.88
CA THR A 42 -6.04 -5.41 -17.77
C THR A 42 -7.54 -5.09 -17.79
N LYS A 43 -7.99 -4.03 -17.10
CA LYS A 43 -9.40 -3.63 -17.00
C LYS A 43 -10.32 -4.66 -16.33
N ASN A 44 -9.77 -5.58 -15.54
CA ASN A 44 -10.57 -6.58 -14.81
C ASN A 44 -11.50 -5.95 -13.76
N MET A 45 -11.28 -4.68 -13.41
CA MET A 45 -12.05 -3.97 -12.40
C MET A 45 -13.24 -3.17 -12.98
N ASN A 46 -13.47 -3.22 -14.29
CA ASN A 46 -14.49 -2.40 -14.97
C ASN A 46 -15.91 -2.62 -14.41
N SER A 47 -16.24 -3.85 -14.03
CA SER A 47 -17.54 -4.20 -13.44
C SER A 47 -17.81 -3.49 -12.11
N LYS A 48 -16.76 -3.10 -11.39
CA LYS A 48 -16.86 -2.47 -10.07
C LYS A 48 -16.70 -0.94 -10.11
N TYR A 49 -15.86 -0.41 -11.02
CA TYR A 49 -15.48 1.00 -11.00
C TYR A 49 -15.80 1.77 -12.28
N GLY A 50 -16.48 1.16 -13.26
CA GLY A 50 -16.77 1.78 -14.55
C GLY A 50 -15.69 1.50 -15.59
N ASP A 51 -15.82 2.07 -16.80
CA ASP A 51 -14.86 1.81 -17.88
C ASP A 51 -13.53 2.54 -17.63
N ILE A 52 -12.62 1.88 -16.92
CA ILE A 52 -11.28 2.39 -16.69
C ILE A 52 -10.39 2.13 -17.94
N PRO A 53 -9.49 3.06 -18.29
CA PRO A 53 -8.66 2.98 -19.49
C PRO A 53 -7.60 1.87 -19.41
N GLY A 54 -7.30 1.36 -18.21
CA GLY A 54 -6.21 0.42 -17.96
C GLY A 54 -4.83 1.06 -18.13
N SER A 55 -3.79 0.24 -18.29
CA SER A 55 -2.43 0.75 -18.50
C SER A 55 -1.53 -0.27 -19.22
N LYS A 56 -0.75 0.22 -20.20
CA LYS A 56 0.31 -0.55 -20.87
C LYS A 56 1.70 -0.36 -20.24
N SER A 57 1.82 0.56 -19.29
CA SER A 57 3.09 0.99 -18.68
C SER A 57 3.14 0.76 -17.17
N LEU A 58 2.25 -0.09 -16.64
CA LEU A 58 2.21 -0.40 -15.23
C LEU A 58 3.21 -1.51 -14.88
N PHE A 59 4.30 -1.14 -14.20
CA PHE A 59 5.35 -2.08 -13.82
C PHE A 59 5.00 -2.89 -12.57
N LYS A 60 5.50 -4.12 -12.52
CA LYS A 60 5.49 -4.99 -11.33
C LYS A 60 6.37 -4.36 -10.24
N LEU A 61 5.86 -4.29 -9.01
CA LEU A 61 6.61 -3.88 -7.83
C LEU A 61 7.47 -5.05 -7.33
N LYS A 62 8.58 -4.69 -6.67
CA LYS A 62 9.40 -5.59 -5.86
C LYS A 62 9.38 -5.11 -4.43
N TYR A 63 9.50 -6.04 -3.49
CA TYR A 63 9.68 -5.69 -2.08
C TYR A 63 10.94 -4.85 -1.90
N GLY A 64 10.88 -3.87 -0.99
CA GLY A 64 11.99 -2.98 -0.69
C GLY A 64 12.17 -2.82 0.80
N CYS A 65 13.13 -3.53 1.40
CA CYS A 65 13.32 -3.54 2.85
C CYS A 65 13.61 -2.14 3.43
N GLY A 66 14.28 -1.26 2.68
CA GLY A 66 14.45 0.15 3.07
C GLY A 66 13.13 0.92 3.17
N LEU A 67 12.14 0.61 2.33
CA LEU A 67 10.80 1.19 2.41
C LEU A 67 10.00 0.62 3.59
N ALA A 68 10.21 -0.65 3.91
CA ALA A 68 9.60 -1.28 5.07
C ALA A 68 10.15 -0.71 6.39
N ALA A 69 11.48 -0.52 6.49
CA ALA A 69 12.10 0.13 7.62
C ALA A 69 11.63 1.60 7.76
N LEU A 70 11.50 2.32 6.64
CA LEU A 70 10.96 3.68 6.64
C LEU A 70 9.48 3.69 7.07
N ALA A 71 8.67 2.73 6.63
CA ALA A 71 7.29 2.57 7.09
C ALA A 71 7.21 2.39 8.61
N GLY A 72 8.05 1.51 9.18
CA GLY A 72 8.15 1.33 10.63
C GLY A 72 8.52 2.61 11.36
N ALA A 73 9.49 3.38 10.84
CA ALA A 73 9.93 4.64 11.43
C ALA A 73 8.86 5.76 11.41
N LEU A 74 7.84 5.65 10.56
CA LEU A 74 6.75 6.63 10.45
C LEU A 74 5.60 6.38 11.44
N ILE A 75 5.65 5.29 12.20
CA ILE A 75 4.62 4.90 13.16
C ILE A 75 5.21 5.05 14.57
N PRO A 76 4.80 6.06 15.36
CA PRO A 76 5.27 6.20 16.73
C PRO A 76 4.68 5.10 17.63
N LYS A 77 5.17 5.04 18.87
CA LYS A 77 4.74 4.05 19.88
C LYS A 77 3.23 4.08 20.20
N ASP A 78 2.58 5.21 19.98
CA ASP A 78 1.13 5.40 20.16
C ASP A 78 0.30 4.95 18.94
N CYS A 79 0.98 4.51 17.89
CA CYS A 79 0.41 3.94 16.68
C CYS A 79 -0.50 4.96 15.97
N SER A 80 -0.14 6.24 16.08
CA SER A 80 -0.67 7.31 15.25
C SER A 80 0.07 7.38 13.92
N LYS A 81 -0.48 8.11 12.95
CA LYS A 81 0.22 8.44 11.71
C LYS A 81 1.09 9.66 11.96
N GLN A 82 2.42 9.57 11.78
CA GLN A 82 3.23 10.78 11.72
C GLN A 82 2.91 11.55 10.43
N ALA A 83 2.60 12.84 10.58
CA ALA A 83 2.52 13.76 9.46
C ALA A 83 3.94 14.19 9.05
N ARG A 84 4.65 13.32 8.31
CA ARG A 84 5.91 13.68 7.64
C ARG A 84 5.67 13.84 6.15
N ASP A 85 6.22 14.91 5.57
CA ASP A 85 6.29 15.04 4.12
C ASP A 85 7.38 14.11 3.58
N LEU A 86 6.95 13.13 2.79
CA LEU A 86 7.82 12.16 2.14
C LEU A 86 8.11 12.51 0.69
N SER A 87 7.53 13.60 0.17
CA SER A 87 7.74 14.06 -1.20
C SER A 87 9.22 14.27 -1.57
N PRO A 88 10.12 14.74 -0.66
CA PRO A 88 11.54 14.89 -1.00
C PRO A 88 12.24 13.56 -1.26
N LEU A 89 11.72 12.46 -0.71
CA LEU A 89 12.21 11.10 -0.93
C LEU A 89 11.57 10.45 -2.17
N GLY A 90 10.62 11.12 -2.82
CA GLY A 90 9.89 10.58 -3.97
C GLY A 90 9.01 9.39 -3.61
N VAL A 91 8.52 9.34 -2.37
CA VAL A 91 7.75 8.22 -1.82
C VAL A 91 6.41 8.67 -1.24
N SER A 92 5.45 7.75 -1.22
CA SER A 92 4.09 7.95 -0.69
C SER A 92 3.75 6.83 0.28
N SER A 93 2.88 7.08 1.26
CA SER A 93 2.53 6.10 2.29
C SER A 93 1.03 5.96 2.49
N ASN A 94 0.54 4.72 2.52
CA ASN A 94 -0.78 4.40 3.05
C ASN A 94 -0.68 4.01 4.52
N PHE A 95 -1.69 4.32 5.33
CA PHE A 95 -1.72 4.00 6.75
C PHE A 95 -3.03 3.32 7.14
N ARG A 96 -2.95 2.29 7.99
CA ARG A 96 -4.11 1.64 8.59
C ARG A 96 -3.81 1.28 10.03
N LYS A 97 -4.77 1.52 10.91
CA LYS A 97 -4.73 1.15 12.33
C LYS A 97 -5.79 0.11 12.61
N PHE A 98 -5.40 -0.95 13.31
CA PHE A 98 -6.30 -1.94 13.86
C PHE A 98 -6.26 -1.89 15.38
N ARG A 99 -7.38 -2.27 16.01
CA ARG A 99 -7.42 -2.56 17.44
C ARG A 99 -7.32 -4.07 17.59
N THR A 100 -6.34 -4.52 18.35
CA THR A 100 -6.10 -5.94 18.60
C THR A 100 -6.24 -6.21 20.09
N VAL A 101 -6.64 -7.43 20.44
CA VAL A 101 -6.73 -7.90 21.83
C VAL A 101 -5.44 -8.58 22.27
N THR A 102 -4.67 -9.11 21.32
CA THR A 102 -3.38 -9.75 21.53
C THR A 102 -2.32 -9.12 20.64
N GLU A 103 -1.06 -9.42 20.95
CA GLU A 103 0.05 -9.12 20.07
C GLU A 103 -0.09 -9.94 18.78
N ILE A 104 0.12 -9.29 17.63
CA ILE A 104 0.09 -9.94 16.32
C ILE A 104 1.50 -10.42 15.99
N GLN A 105 1.63 -11.70 15.61
CA GLN A 105 2.92 -12.30 15.26
C GLN A 105 2.77 -13.23 14.05
N GLY A 106 3.90 -13.48 13.37
CA GLY A 106 3.96 -14.48 12.29
C GLY A 106 2.95 -14.25 11.17
N ASP A 107 2.11 -15.25 10.91
CA ASP A 107 1.14 -15.25 9.81
C ASP A 107 -0.02 -14.27 10.02
N ASP A 108 -0.35 -13.93 11.26
CA ASP A 108 -1.40 -12.93 11.54
C ASP A 108 -1.04 -11.58 10.91
N ILE A 109 0.26 -11.27 10.80
CA ILE A 109 0.76 -10.04 10.16
C ILE A 109 0.26 -9.95 8.72
N ILE A 110 0.31 -11.07 8.00
CA ILE A 110 -0.11 -11.18 6.61
C ILE A 110 -1.62 -10.95 6.50
N GLU A 111 -2.41 -11.53 7.41
CA GLU A 111 -3.86 -11.36 7.42
C GLU A 111 -4.24 -9.88 7.60
N TYR A 112 -3.75 -9.23 8.65
CA TYR A 112 -4.05 -7.82 8.91
C TYR A 112 -3.53 -6.89 7.82
N TYR A 113 -2.38 -7.24 7.24
CA TYR A 113 -1.83 -6.54 6.10
C TYR A 113 -2.76 -6.62 4.88
N ASN A 114 -3.24 -7.83 4.55
CA ASN A 114 -4.14 -8.05 3.43
C ASN A 114 -5.45 -7.27 3.62
N VAL A 115 -6.02 -7.27 4.83
CA VAL A 115 -7.19 -6.46 5.16
C VAL A 115 -6.92 -4.97 4.94
N ALA A 116 -5.74 -4.47 5.34
CA ALA A 116 -5.39 -3.06 5.12
C ALA A 116 -5.31 -2.70 3.63
N VAL A 117 -4.66 -3.57 2.84
CA VAL A 117 -4.53 -3.38 1.39
C VAL A 117 -5.90 -3.42 0.71
N GLU A 118 -6.76 -4.36 1.09
CA GLU A 118 -8.13 -4.45 0.58
C GLU A 118 -8.93 -3.17 0.88
N GLU A 119 -8.84 -2.66 2.11
CA GLU A 119 -9.49 -1.40 2.47
C GLU A 119 -8.94 -0.23 1.64
N TRP A 120 -7.64 -0.08 1.51
CA TRP A 120 -7.06 0.97 0.65
C TRP A 120 -7.48 0.82 -0.80
N ALA A 121 -7.66 -0.42 -1.24
CA ALA A 121 -8.00 -0.77 -2.60
C ALA A 121 -9.48 -0.56 -2.95
N THR A 122 -10.37 -0.37 -1.96
CA THR A 122 -11.82 -0.39 -2.15
C THR A 122 -12.59 0.72 -1.43
N LYS A 123 -12.07 1.25 -0.32
CA LYS A 123 -12.80 2.14 0.57
C LYS A 123 -13.00 3.53 -0.03
N ASN A 124 -14.24 4.03 0.06
CA ASN A 124 -14.66 5.36 -0.41
C ASN A 124 -14.48 5.61 -1.92
N ILE A 125 -14.31 4.55 -2.72
CA ILE A 125 -14.16 4.69 -4.16
C ILE A 125 -15.52 4.46 -4.82
N VAL A 126 -16.07 5.54 -5.36
CA VAL A 126 -17.22 5.58 -6.27
C VAL A 126 -16.79 5.13 -7.68
N LEU A 127 -17.72 5.18 -8.64
CA LEU A 127 -17.39 5.06 -10.06
C LEU A 127 -16.26 6.03 -10.43
N LEU A 128 -15.21 5.51 -11.04
CA LEU A 128 -14.13 6.32 -11.58
C LEU A 128 -14.60 6.87 -12.93
N GLU A 129 -14.34 8.15 -13.16
CA GLU A 129 -14.45 8.70 -14.51
C GLU A 129 -13.41 8.05 -15.42
N SER A 130 -13.71 7.99 -16.72
CA SER A 130 -12.89 7.30 -17.71
C SER A 130 -11.47 7.88 -17.86
N ASP A 131 -11.22 9.08 -17.36
CA ASP A 131 -9.91 9.74 -17.36
C ASP A 131 -9.06 9.40 -16.12
N VAL A 132 -9.65 8.79 -15.08
CA VAL A 132 -9.01 8.35 -13.83
C VAL A 132 -8.10 9.43 -13.22
N ILE A 133 -8.58 10.67 -13.20
CA ILE A 133 -7.85 11.78 -12.60
C ILE A 133 -7.86 11.67 -11.07
N TYR A 134 -6.69 11.84 -10.46
CA TYR A 134 -6.56 11.99 -9.01
C TYR A 134 -7.13 13.35 -8.58
N LYS A 135 -8.32 13.34 -7.95
CA LYS A 135 -9.04 14.58 -7.59
C LYS A 135 -8.63 15.12 -6.23
N ASP A 136 -8.56 14.24 -5.23
CA ASP A 136 -8.31 14.66 -3.85
C ASP A 136 -7.74 13.52 -2.97
N LYS A 137 -7.41 13.88 -1.72
CA LYS A 137 -6.76 12.98 -0.74
C LYS A 137 -7.59 11.76 -0.36
N SER A 138 -8.90 11.74 -0.57
CA SER A 138 -9.72 10.55 -0.31
C SER A 138 -9.35 9.39 -1.23
N MET A 139 -8.81 9.68 -2.42
CA MET A 139 -8.36 8.69 -3.40
C MET A 139 -6.90 8.25 -3.19
N GLU A 140 -6.17 8.88 -2.26
CA GLU A 140 -4.73 8.65 -2.04
C GLU A 140 -4.41 7.18 -1.82
N ALA A 141 -5.16 6.52 -0.92
CA ALA A 141 -4.94 5.12 -0.60
C ALA A 141 -5.14 4.21 -1.82
N PHE A 142 -6.21 4.47 -2.58
CA PHE A 142 -6.56 3.72 -3.78
C PHE A 142 -5.55 3.91 -4.91
N ALA A 143 -5.10 5.16 -5.12
CA ALA A 143 -4.11 5.50 -6.13
C ALA A 143 -2.77 4.86 -5.79
N ASN A 144 -2.31 4.96 -4.55
CA ASN A 144 -1.00 4.47 -4.13
C ASN A 144 -0.83 2.96 -4.36
N VAL A 145 -1.86 2.13 -4.13
CA VAL A 145 -1.75 0.68 -4.37
C VAL A 145 -1.65 0.32 -5.87
N ARG A 146 -2.00 1.24 -6.78
CA ARG A 146 -2.07 1.00 -8.24
C ARG A 146 -1.21 1.95 -9.08
N TYR A 147 -0.49 2.90 -8.49
CA TYR A 147 0.08 4.00 -9.23
C TYR A 147 1.20 3.57 -10.20
N PRO A 148 1.15 3.96 -11.49
CA PRO A 148 2.25 3.77 -12.41
C PRO A 148 3.42 4.69 -12.03
N MET A 149 4.61 4.12 -11.87
CA MET A 149 5.80 4.94 -11.67
C MET A 149 6.03 5.81 -12.91
N LEU A 150 5.73 7.10 -12.81
CA LEU A 150 6.39 8.10 -13.66
C LEU A 150 7.78 8.33 -13.05
N ARG A 151 8.81 7.75 -13.68
CA ARG A 151 10.14 8.37 -13.64
C ARG A 151 10.01 9.66 -14.45
N ARG A 152 10.34 10.79 -13.84
CA ARG A 152 10.80 11.95 -14.61
C ARG A 152 12.23 11.68 -15.06
#